data_AF-A0A323TLH1-F1
#
_entry.id   AF-A0A323TLH1-F1
#
_cell.length_a   1.000
_cell.length_b   1.000
_cell.length_c   1.000
_cell.angle_alpha   90.00
_cell.angle_beta   90.00
_cell.angle_gamma   90.00
#
_symmetry.space_group_name_H-M   'P 1'
#
loop_
_entity.id
_entity.type
_entity.pdbx_description
1 polymer ?
#
loop_
_entity_poly.entity_id
_entity_poly.type
_entity_poly.pdbx_seq_one_letter_code
_entity_poly.pdbx_strand_id
1 'polypeptide(L)'
;MKPRILLISQDEIEKDKLTRIFDQKNLFIYSEKITEINVQQIIQDQRVNVILLSEQCLSILKVISSLSYKPPTIVLVARRNDEVIRKTA
;
A
#
# COMPACT_ATOMS: atom_id res chain seq x y z
N MET A 1 18.33 4.12 -7.53
CA MET A 1 17.73 3.09 -6.66
C MET A 1 16.46 2.57 -7.31
N LYS A 2 16.15 1.27 -7.19
CA LYS A 2 14.83 0.74 -7.59
C LYS A 2 13.78 1.13 -6.54
N PRO A 3 12.56 1.53 -6.93
CA PRO A 3 11.52 1.87 -5.97
C PRO A 3 11.12 0.61 -5.20
N ARG A 4 10.95 0.76 -3.88
CA ARG A 4 10.48 -0.28 -2.96
C ARG A 4 9.02 0.02 -2.64
N ILE A 5 8.15 -0.85 -3.14
CA ILE A 5 6.71 -0.66 -3.10
C ILE A 5 6.14 -1.51 -1.98
N LEU A 6 5.26 -0.92 -1.17
CA LEU A 6 4.49 -1.65 -0.17
C LEU A 6 3.06 -1.81 -0.68
N LEU A 7 2.59 -3.04 -0.82
CA LEU A 7 1.21 -3.34 -1.18
C LEU A 7 0.43 -3.78 0.06
N ILE A 8 -0.63 -3.04 0.36
CA ILE A 8 -1.53 -3.29 1.49
C ILE A 8 -2.91 -3.59 0.92
N SER A 9 -3.27 -4.87 0.90
CA SER A 9 -4.57 -5.35 0.42
C SER A 9 -5.05 -6.53 1.27
N GLN A 10 -6.37 -6.73 1.32
CA GLN A 10 -6.98 -7.95 1.85
C GLN A 10 -7.35 -8.93 0.72
N ASP A 11 -7.25 -8.49 -0.54
CA ASP A 11 -7.52 -9.32 -1.71
C ASP A 11 -6.24 -10.05 -2.14
N GLU A 12 -6.18 -11.35 -1.87
CA GLU A 12 -5.04 -12.20 -2.25
C GLU A 12 -4.88 -12.33 -3.78
N ILE A 13 -5.98 -12.24 -4.54
CA ILE A 13 -5.92 -12.25 -6.01
C ILE A 13 -5.28 -10.95 -6.52
N GLU A 14 -5.63 -9.81 -5.91
CA GLU A 14 -4.98 -8.52 -6.21
C GLU A 14 -3.49 -8.56 -5.89
N LYS A 15 -3.12 -9.11 -4.71
CA LYS A 15 -1.70 -9.29 -4.33
C LYS A 15 -0.95 -10.12 -5.34
N ASP A 16 -1.43 -11.31 -5.66
CA ASP A 16 -0.75 -12.22 -6.58
C ASP A 16 -0.58 -11.60 -7.97
N LYS A 17 -1.63 -10.93 -8.48
CA LYS A 17 -1.57 -10.28 -9.79
C LYS A 17 -0.58 -9.14 -9.81
N LEU A 18 -0.64 -8.24 -8.82
CA LEU A 18 0.26 -7.10 -8.75
C LEU A 18 1.69 -7.57 -8.56
N THR A 19 1.96 -8.48 -7.63
CA THR A 19 3.31 -9.02 -7.41
C THR A 19 3.93 -9.56 -8.70
N ARG A 20 3.19 -10.37 -9.48
CA ARG A 20 3.67 -10.85 -10.79
C ARG A 20 3.95 -9.72 -11.78
N ILE A 21 3.10 -8.70 -11.85
CA ILE A 21 3.30 -7.54 -12.74
C ILE A 21 4.56 -6.76 -12.35
N PHE A 22 4.76 -6.51 -11.05
CA PHE A 22 5.92 -5.78 -10.55
C PHE A 22 7.22 -6.57 -10.74
N ASP A 23 7.20 -7.89 -10.52
CA ASP A 23 8.33 -8.79 -10.78
C ASP A 23 8.74 -8.76 -12.26
N GLN A 24 7.76 -8.82 -13.19
CA GLN A 24 8.02 -8.69 -14.63
C GLN A 24 8.65 -7.34 -15.02
N LYS A 25 8.40 -6.29 -14.25
CA LYS A 25 9.01 -4.96 -14.41
C LYS A 25 10.28 -4.78 -13.60
N ASN A 26 10.76 -5.83 -12.94
CA ASN A 26 11.96 -5.83 -12.11
C ASN A 26 11.90 -4.79 -10.97
N LEU A 27 10.70 -4.60 -10.41
CA LEU A 27 10.39 -3.70 -9.30
C LEU A 27 10.18 -4.51 -8.03
N PHE A 28 10.64 -3.97 -6.89
CA PHE A 28 10.49 -4.65 -5.60
C PHE A 28 9.14 -4.30 -4.97
N ILE A 29 8.41 -5.33 -4.57
CA ILE A 29 7.12 -5.20 -3.89
C ILE A 29 7.10 -6.06 -2.63
N TYR A 30 6.59 -5.50 -1.54
CA TYR A 30 6.37 -6.19 -0.27
C TYR A 30 4.87 -6.21 0.03
N SER A 31 4.30 -7.38 0.31
CA SER A 31 2.84 -7.55 0.51
C SER A 31 2.46 -8.47 1.67
N GLU A 32 3.42 -8.91 2.48
CA GLU A 32 3.18 -9.90 3.53
C GLU A 32 2.64 -9.27 4.83
N LYS A 33 1.52 -9.81 5.34
CA LYS A 33 0.91 -9.56 6.67
C LYS A 33 1.08 -8.13 7.21
N ILE A 34 0.52 -7.15 6.49
CA ILE A 34 0.49 -5.74 6.93
C ILE A 34 -0.68 -5.49 7.88
N THR A 35 -0.40 -4.84 9.00
CA THR A 35 -1.37 -4.45 10.02
C THR A 35 -1.07 -3.03 10.50
N GLU A 36 -2.02 -2.40 11.19
CA GLU A 36 -1.81 -1.08 11.81
C GLU A 36 -0.64 -1.09 12.82
N ILE A 37 -0.35 -2.24 13.44
CA ILE A 37 0.70 -2.39 14.45
C ILE A 37 2.09 -2.39 13.81
N ASN A 38 2.28 -3.07 12.68
CA ASN A 38 3.60 -3.30 12.09
C ASN A 38 3.92 -2.41 10.87
N VAL A 39 2.93 -1.70 10.31
CA VAL A 39 3.11 -0.91 9.08
C VAL A 39 4.22 0.14 9.19
N GLN A 40 4.35 0.80 10.36
CA GLN A 40 5.41 1.77 10.60
C GLN A 40 6.80 1.13 10.51
N GLN A 41 6.99 0.01 11.20
CA GLN A 41 8.26 -0.71 11.20
C GLN A 41 8.61 -1.18 9.79
N ILE A 42 7.64 -1.72 9.04
CA ILE A 42 7.85 -2.20 7.67
C ILE A 42 8.26 -1.05 6.74
N ILE A 43 7.59 0.11 6.85
CA ILE A 43 7.95 1.30 6.05
C ILE A 43 9.40 1.71 6.28
N GLN A 44 9.86 1.67 7.53
CA GLN A 44 11.22 2.05 7.92
C GLN A 44 12.25 0.99 7.50
N ASP A 45 12.05 -0.27 7.90
CA ASP A 45 12.98 -1.38 7.66
C ASP A 45 13.15 -1.65 6.16
N GLN A 46 12.05 -1.61 5.41
CA GLN A 46 12.06 -1.83 3.97
C GLN A 46 12.32 -0.56 3.16
N ARG A 47 12.57 0.59 3.81
CA ARG A 47 12.79 1.89 3.15
C ARG A 47 11.78 2.15 2.03
N VAL A 48 10.50 2.00 2.36
CA VAL A 48 9.39 2.07 1.39
C VAL A 48 9.33 3.44 0.74
N ASN A 49 9.23 3.46 -0.60
CA ASN A 49 9.15 4.69 -1.37
C ASN A 49 7.72 5.04 -1.78
N VAL A 50 6.87 4.04 -1.97
CA VAL A 50 5.46 4.20 -2.38
C VAL A 50 4.63 3.12 -1.72
N ILE A 51 3.43 3.49 -1.29
CA ILE A 51 2.43 2.56 -0.76
C ILE A 51 1.30 2.44 -1.78
N LEU A 52 0.95 1.21 -2.16
CA LEU A 52 -0.29 0.88 -2.86
C LEU A 52 -1.27 0.36 -1.82
N LEU A 53 -2.38 1.07 -1.63
CA LEU A 53 -3.35 0.78 -0.59
C LEU A 53 -4.70 0.44 -1.20
N SER A 54 -5.18 -0.78 -0.99
CA SER A 54 -6.53 -1.16 -1.39
C SER A 54 -7.57 -0.43 -0.54
N GLU A 55 -8.73 -0.10 -1.13
CA GLU A 55 -9.81 0.64 -0.44
C GLU A 55 -10.34 -0.06 0.83
N GLN A 56 -10.22 -1.38 0.91
CA GLN A 56 -10.57 -2.16 2.11
C GLN A 56 -9.59 -1.97 3.28
N CYS A 57 -8.45 -1.31 3.06
CA CYS A 57 -7.41 -1.08 4.06
C CYS A 57 -7.28 0.40 4.48
N LEU A 58 -8.27 1.24 4.18
CA LEU A 58 -8.19 2.69 4.45
C LEU A 58 -7.96 3.07 5.91
N SER A 59 -8.29 2.20 6.88
CA SER A 59 -8.03 2.46 8.30
C SER A 59 -6.54 2.71 8.58
N ILE A 60 -5.65 2.03 7.84
CA ILE A 60 -4.19 2.18 7.94
C ILE A 60 -3.71 3.59 7.55
N LEU A 61 -4.48 4.36 6.78
CA LEU A 61 -4.09 5.74 6.42
C LEU A 61 -3.85 6.61 7.65
N LYS A 62 -4.61 6.40 8.74
CA LYS A 62 -4.40 7.14 10.00
C LYS A 62 -2.99 6.93 10.52
N VAL A 63 -2.52 5.68 10.53
CA VAL A 63 -1.16 5.32 10.96
C VAL A 63 -0.13 5.94 10.01
N ILE A 64 -0.27 5.77 8.70
CA ILE A 64 0.65 6.34 7.70
C ILE A 64 0.74 7.86 7.82
N SER A 65 -0.40 8.54 8.05
CA SER A 65 -0.46 10.00 8.15
C SER A 65 0.23 10.55 9.41
N SER A 66 0.39 9.74 10.44
CA SER A 66 1.09 10.10 11.69
C SER A 66 2.60 9.91 11.64
N LEU A 67 3.13 9.25 10.60
CA LEU A 67 4.56 9.00 10.47
C LEU A 67 5.35 10.30 10.25
N SER A 68 6.58 10.35 10.78
CA SER A 68 7.51 11.46 10.52
C SER A 68 7.91 11.54 9.04
N TYR A 69 8.14 10.39 8.41
CA TYR A 69 8.27 10.25 6.97
C TYR A 69 7.03 9.56 6.40
N LYS A 70 6.36 10.21 5.43
CA LYS A 70 5.10 9.76 4.84
C LYS A 70 5.34 9.42 3.38
N PRO A 71 5.55 8.14 3.03
CA PRO A 71 5.65 7.74 1.63
C PRO A 71 4.36 8.16 0.90
N PRO A 72 4.45 8.58 -0.37
CA PRO A 72 3.27 8.73 -1.22
C PRO A 72 2.42 7.46 -1.21
N THR A 73 1.12 7.63 -0.95
CA THR A 73 0.14 6.53 -0.92
C THR A 73 -0.81 6.66 -2.10
N ILE A 74 -0.87 5.63 -2.92
CA ILE A 74 -1.81 5.50 -4.04
C ILE A 74 -2.92 4.57 -3.58
N VAL A 75 -4.15 5.08 -3.51
CA VAL A 75 -5.32 4.28 -3.15
C VAL A 75 -5.86 3.58 -4.39
N LEU A 76 -5.97 2.26 -4.33
CA LEU A 76 -6.59 1.42 -5.35
C LEU A 76 -8.07 1.29 -5.01
N VAL A 77 -8.93 1.87 -5.85
CA VAL A 77 -10.39 1.88 -5.67
C VAL A 77 -11.02 1.08 -6.81
N ALA A 78 -11.86 0.09 -6.48
CA ALA A 78 -12.64 -0.60 -7.51
C ALA A 78 -13.70 0.35 -8.09
N ARG A 79 -13.99 0.23 -9.39
CA ARG A 79 -14.92 1.13 -10.09
C ARG A 79 -16.27 1.20 -9.36
N ARG A 80 -16.74 2.45 -9.15
CA ARG A 80 -18.04 2.88 -8.57
C ARG A 80 -18.13 3.05 -7.05
N ASN A 81 -17.02 3.24 -6.35
CA ASN A 81 -17.09 3.64 -4.94
C ASN A 81 -16.82 5.15 -4.74
N ASP A 82 -17.71 5.99 -5.26
CA ASP A 82 -17.60 7.47 -5.16
C ASP A 82 -17.56 7.95 -3.70
N GLU A 83 -18.14 7.19 -2.77
CA GLU A 83 -18.10 7.49 -1.34
C GLU A 83 -16.68 7.37 -0.76
N VAL A 84 -15.90 6.39 -1.21
CA VAL A 84 -14.51 6.20 -0.77
C VAL A 84 -13.63 7.36 -1.23
N ILE A 85 -13.82 7.82 -2.47
CA ILE A 85 -13.08 8.96 -3.02
C ILE A 85 -13.35 10.23 -2.22
N ARG A 86 -14.62 10.49 -1.85
CA ARG A 86 -14.99 11.69 -1.05
C ARG A 86 -14.48 11.66 0.39
N LYS A 87 -14.32 10.48 1.00
CA LYS A 87 -13.84 10.34 2.40
C LYS A 87 -12.33 10.39 2.54
N THR A 88 -11.59 10.30 1.43
CA THR A 88 -10.12 10.27 1.41
C THR A 88 -9.47 11.54 0.85
N ALA A 89 -10.26 12.44 0.25
CA ALA A 89 -9.87 13.80 -0.12
C ALA A 89 -9.97 14.77 1.08
#